data_AF-A0A7C5P0A8-F1
#
_entry.id   AF-A0A7C5P0A8-F1
#
_cell.length_a   1.000
_cell.length_b   1.000
_cell.length_c   1.000
_cell.angle_alpha   90.00
_cell.angle_beta   90.00
_cell.angle_gamma   90.00
#
_symmetry.space_group_name_H-M   'P 1'
#
loop_
_entity.id
_entity.type
_entity.pdbx_description
1 polymer ?
#
loop_
_entity_poly.entity_id
_entity_poly.type
_entity_poly.pdbx_seq_one_letter_code
_entity_poly.pdbx_strand_id
1 'polypeptide(L)'
;IQLSALGGITPQLSTAFVSMLERYLAALFHAGTTVVLAYSYKNGFGKKALLSLSIVHGIIDTFAAYYQFKPSAVVLAITYVLLLAVSLFLLRYGLPKVKEEREEERIVW
;
A
#
# COMPACT_ATOMS: atom_id res chain seq x y z
N ILE A 1 7.23 10.62 9.64
CA ILE A 1 7.76 10.72 11.01
C ILE A 1 9.06 9.93 11.10
N GLN A 2 10.21 10.59 10.90
CA GLN A 2 11.52 10.07 11.31
C GLN A 2 12.00 10.91 12.48
N LEU A 3 11.81 10.38 13.70
CA LEU A 3 12.19 11.02 14.97
C LEU A 3 13.17 10.09 15.69
N SER A 4 14.19 9.63 14.97
CA SER A 4 15.18 8.67 15.47
C SER A 4 16.62 9.13 15.30
N ALA A 5 16.87 10.41 15.00
CA ALA A 5 18.22 10.93 14.83
C ALA A 5 18.91 11.37 16.14
N LEU A 6 18.20 11.47 17.27
CA LEU A 6 18.79 11.87 18.54
C LEU A 6 18.18 11.02 19.66
N GLY A 7 18.98 10.13 20.24
CA GLY A 7 18.55 9.24 21.32
C GLY A 7 17.92 10.00 22.48
N GLY A 8 16.85 9.41 23.06
CA GLY A 8 16.38 9.81 24.39
C GLY A 8 14.87 10.00 24.59
N ILE A 9 14.01 9.74 23.62
CA ILE A 9 12.55 9.79 23.86
C ILE A 9 11.93 8.48 23.38
N THR A 10 11.59 7.59 24.32
CA THR A 10 10.68 6.48 24.04
C THR A 10 9.35 7.07 23.56
N PRO A 11 8.90 6.75 22.34
CA PRO A 11 7.63 7.25 21.84
C PRO A 11 6.50 6.82 22.77
N GLN A 12 5.50 7.68 22.95
CA GLN A 12 4.30 7.31 23.68
C GLN A 12 3.70 6.06 23.03
N LEU A 13 3.24 5.09 23.83
CA LEU A 13 2.74 3.81 23.35
C LEU A 13 1.67 3.97 22.25
N SER A 14 0.79 4.96 22.39
CA SER A 14 -0.20 5.34 21.38
C SER A 14 0.43 5.72 20.03
N THR A 15 1.48 6.53 20.03
CA THR A 15 2.20 6.93 18.81
C THR A 15 2.93 5.75 18.17
N ALA A 16 3.45 4.81 18.97
CA ALA A 16 4.07 3.60 18.47
C ALA A 16 3.04 2.69 17.77
N PHE A 17 1.85 2.50 18.36
CA PHE A 17 0.78 1.73 17.73
C PHE A 17 0.26 2.35 16.44
N VAL A 18 0.08 3.68 16.41
CA VAL A 18 -0.32 4.39 15.18
C VAL A 18 0.75 4.21 14.09
N SER A 19 2.03 4.34 14.43
CA SER A 19 3.12 4.11 13.48
C SER A 19 3.17 2.66 12.98
N MET A 20 2.95 1.67 13.86
CA MET A 20 2.87 0.27 13.45
C MET A 20 1.70 0.01 12.51
N LEU A 21 0.52 0.55 12.81
CA LEU A 21 -0.66 0.43 11.96
C LEU A 21 -0.40 1.04 10.59
N GLU A 22 0.15 2.24 10.52
CA GLU A 22 0.51 2.90 9.27
C GLU A 22 1.44 2.04 8.41
N ARG A 23 2.52 1.52 9.00
CA ARG A 23 3.48 0.68 8.29
C ARG A 23 2.86 -0.63 7.82
N TYR A 24 1.99 -1.23 8.63
CA TYR A 24 1.27 -2.45 8.25
C TYR A 24 0.30 -2.19 7.08
N LEU A 25 -0.48 -1.10 7.12
CA LEU A 25 -1.38 -0.73 6.04
C LEU A 25 -0.62 -0.40 4.75
N ALA A 26 0.51 0.31 4.85
CA ALA A 26 1.37 0.57 3.69
C ALA A 26 1.94 -0.72 3.10
N ALA A 27 2.33 -1.68 3.94
CA ALA A 27 2.79 -2.99 3.47
C ALA A 27 1.67 -3.76 2.74
N LEU A 28 0.43 -3.76 3.26
CA LEU A 28 -0.71 -4.37 2.57
C LEU A 28 -1.02 -3.69 1.23
N PHE A 29 -0.97 -2.36 1.19
CA PHE A 29 -1.16 -1.60 -0.04
C PHE A 29 -0.11 -1.99 -1.08
N HIS A 30 1.18 -1.98 -0.73
CA HIS A 30 2.26 -2.37 -1.64
C HIS A 30 2.13 -3.82 -2.09
N ALA A 31 1.83 -4.76 -1.19
CA ALA A 31 1.60 -6.15 -1.56
C ALA A 31 0.45 -6.26 -2.58
N GLY A 32 -0.65 -5.55 -2.34
CA GLY A 32 -1.79 -5.49 -3.26
C GLY A 32 -1.42 -4.90 -4.62
N THR A 33 -0.74 -3.75 -4.67
CA THR A 33 -0.33 -3.12 -5.94
C THR A 33 0.64 -4.00 -6.71
N THR A 34 1.60 -4.64 -6.04
CA THR A 34 2.55 -5.58 -6.65
C THR A 34 1.83 -6.77 -7.27
N VAL A 35 0.93 -7.43 -6.54
CA VAL A 35 0.16 -8.57 -7.05
C VAL A 35 -0.65 -8.17 -8.28
N VAL A 36 -1.37 -7.04 -8.21
CA VAL A 36 -2.19 -6.56 -9.32
C VAL A 36 -1.34 -6.18 -10.54
N LEU A 37 -0.21 -5.52 -10.33
CA LEU A 37 0.69 -5.13 -11.41
C LEU A 37 1.31 -6.36 -12.09
N ALA A 38 1.76 -7.35 -11.33
CA ALA A 38 2.32 -8.60 -11.86
C ALA A 38 1.29 -9.34 -12.72
N TYR A 39 0.09 -9.56 -12.19
CA TYR A 39 -1.01 -10.16 -12.93
C TYR A 39 -1.33 -9.37 -14.21
N SER A 40 -1.43 -8.05 -14.11
CA SER A 40 -1.74 -7.18 -15.26
C SER A 40 -0.68 -7.22 -16.34
N TYR A 41 0.60 -7.30 -15.95
CA TYR A 41 1.71 -7.41 -16.89
C TYR A 41 1.66 -8.73 -17.64
N LYS A 42 1.47 -9.85 -16.93
CA LYS A 42 1.32 -11.20 -17.52
C LYS A 42 0.16 -11.29 -18.51
N ASN A 43 -0.92 -10.54 -18.28
CA ASN A 43 -2.11 -10.54 -19.13
C ASN A 43 -2.15 -9.40 -20.17
N GLY A 44 -1.02 -8.69 -20.40
CA GLY A 44 -0.88 -7.75 -21.51
C GLY A 44 -1.43 -6.33 -21.30
N PHE A 45 -1.95 -6.00 -20.10
CA PHE A 45 -2.45 -4.66 -19.77
C PHE A 45 -1.64 -3.94 -18.69
N GLY A 46 -0.39 -4.38 -18.47
CA GLY A 46 0.52 -3.83 -17.45
C GLY A 46 0.71 -2.31 -17.52
N LYS A 47 0.77 -1.70 -18.71
CA LYS A 47 0.90 -0.23 -18.84
C LYS A 47 -0.31 0.53 -18.26
N LYS A 48 -1.53 0.03 -18.54
CA LYS A 48 -2.77 0.61 -18.02
C LYS A 48 -2.83 0.44 -16.50
N ALA A 49 -2.49 -0.75 -16.01
CA ALA A 49 -2.42 -1.03 -14.58
C ALA A 49 -1.39 -0.14 -13.87
N LEU A 50 -0.18 0.01 -14.41
CA LEU A 50 0.84 0.89 -13.86
C LEU A 50 0.33 2.32 -13.75
N LEU A 51 -0.26 2.87 -14.82
CA LEU A 51 -0.82 4.23 -14.79
C LEU A 51 -1.92 4.37 -13.73
N SER A 52 -2.88 3.44 -13.69
CA SER A 52 -3.97 3.46 -12.71
C SER A 52 -3.47 3.34 -11.27
N LEU A 53 -2.53 2.41 -11.01
CA LEU A 53 -1.95 2.23 -9.68
C LEU A 53 -1.13 3.44 -9.25
N SER A 54 -0.38 4.07 -10.16
CA SER A 54 0.35 5.31 -9.89
C SER A 54 -0.57 6.47 -9.53
N ILE A 55 -1.72 6.60 -10.22
CA ILE A 55 -2.73 7.63 -9.88
C ILE A 55 -3.28 7.38 -8.48
N VAL A 56 -3.69 6.15 -8.17
CA VAL A 56 -4.24 5.79 -6.85
C VAL A 56 -3.20 6.01 -5.74
N HIS A 57 -1.96 5.58 -5.97
CA HIS A 57 -0.83 5.80 -5.06
C HIS A 57 -0.59 7.29 -4.82
N GLY A 58 -0.53 8.08 -5.89
CA GLY A 58 -0.32 9.53 -5.82
C GLY A 58 -1.42 10.26 -5.04
N ILE A 59 -2.67 9.82 -5.15
CA ILE A 59 -3.77 10.37 -4.35
C ILE A 59 -3.53 10.13 -2.86
N ILE A 60 -3.23 8.89 -2.46
CA ILE A 60 -2.97 8.55 -1.05
C ILE A 60 -1.78 9.34 -0.51
N ASP A 61 -0.69 9.40 -1.28
CA ASP A 61 0.51 10.16 -0.91
C ASP A 61 0.25 11.66 -0.80
N THR A 62 -0.62 12.22 -1.64
CA THR A 62 -1.00 13.63 -1.55
C THR A 62 -1.65 13.94 -0.20
N PHE A 63 -2.54 13.07 0.29
CA PHE A 63 -3.12 13.25 1.64
C PHE A 63 -2.08 13.04 2.74
N ALA A 64 -1.21 12.03 2.62
CA ALA A 64 -0.14 11.80 3.59
C ALA A 64 0.85 12.98 3.66
N ALA A 65 1.27 13.51 2.51
CA ALA A 65 2.12 14.68 2.39
C ALA A 65 1.42 15.94 2.91
N TYR A 66 0.13 16.12 2.58
CA TYR A 66 -0.66 17.23 3.10
C TYR A 66 -0.77 17.19 4.63
N TYR A 67 -0.92 16.00 5.24
CA TYR A 67 -0.87 15.85 6.69
C TYR A 67 0.49 16.26 7.28
N GLN A 68 1.61 15.91 6.63
CA GLN A 68 2.94 16.36 7.08
C GLN A 68 3.07 17.89 7.02
N PHE A 69 2.47 18.54 6.02
CA PHE A 69 2.47 20.00 5.90
C PHE A 69 1.51 20.69 6.87
N LYS A 70 0.31 20.13 7.07
CA LYS A 70 -0.73 20.67 7.94
C LYS A 70 -1.37 19.55 8.76
N PRO A 71 -0.82 19.25 9.95
CA PRO A 71 -1.32 18.18 10.80
C PRO A 71 -2.79 18.39 11.16
N SER A 72 -3.61 17.42 10.80
CA SER A 72 -5.06 17.42 11.05
C SER A 72 -5.54 15.99 11.26
N ALA A 73 -6.29 15.76 12.33
CA ALA A 73 -6.89 14.46 12.62
C ALA A 73 -7.83 14.00 11.50
N VAL A 74 -8.52 14.94 10.85
CA VAL A 74 -9.41 14.65 9.72
C VAL A 74 -8.62 14.16 8.52
N VAL A 75 -7.51 14.83 8.18
CA VAL A 75 -6.65 14.42 7.06
C VAL A 75 -6.02 13.06 7.34
N LEU A 76 -5.53 12.84 8.56
CA LEU A 76 -4.94 11.56 8.97
C LEU A 76 -5.95 10.41 8.86
N ALA A 77 -7.19 10.64 9.33
CA ALA A 77 -8.27 9.66 9.22
C ALA A 77 -8.59 9.35 7.75
N ILE A 78 -8.68 10.38 6.89
CA ILE A 78 -8.88 10.20 5.44
C ILE A 78 -7.74 9.36 4.84
N THR A 79 -6.48 9.67 5.14
CA THR A 79 -5.33 8.92 4.66
C THR A 79 -5.43 7.44 5.03
N TYR A 80 -5.72 7.12 6.29
CA TYR A 80 -5.82 5.73 6.74
C TYR A 80 -7.04 5.00 6.18
N VAL A 81 -8.19 5.67 6.06
CA VAL A 81 -9.39 5.08 5.44
C VAL A 81 -9.13 4.78 3.96
N LEU A 82 -8.53 5.71 3.21
CA LEU A 82 -8.16 5.49 1.80
C LEU A 82 -7.16 4.34 1.67
N LEU A 83 -6.09 4.36 2.47
CA LEU A 83 -5.07 3.31 2.44
C LEU A 83 -5.65 1.93 2.76
N LEU A 84 -6.48 1.82 3.80
CA LEU A 84 -7.14 0.56 4.16
C LEU A 84 -8.11 0.10 3.07
N ALA A 85 -9.02 0.98 2.61
CA ALA A 85 -10.03 0.62 1.63
C ALA A 85 -9.41 0.15 0.31
N VAL A 86 -8.40 0.87 -0.18
CA VAL A 86 -7.69 0.51 -1.41
C VAL A 86 -6.88 -0.76 -1.22
N SER A 87 -6.21 -0.95 -0.08
CA SER A 87 -5.48 -2.20 0.21
C SER A 87 -6.41 -3.41 0.17
N LEU A 88 -7.57 -3.32 0.83
CA LEU A 88 -8.55 -4.40 0.85
C LEU A 88 -9.10 -4.68 -0.56
N PHE A 89 -9.38 -3.62 -1.33
CA PHE A 89 -9.83 -3.76 -2.73
C PHE A 89 -8.76 -4.46 -3.59
N LEU A 90 -7.51 -4.03 -3.54
CA LEU A 90 -6.42 -4.60 -4.33
C LEU A 90 -6.13 -6.05 -3.95
N LEU A 91 -6.12 -6.38 -2.66
CA LEU A 91 -5.93 -7.77 -2.20
C LEU A 91 -7.11 -8.65 -2.58
N ARG A 92 -8.34 -8.15 -2.43
CA ARG A 92 -9.55 -8.89 -2.82
C ARG A 92 -9.60 -9.16 -4.31
N TYR A 93 -9.13 -8.23 -5.13
CA TYR A 93 -9.04 -8.38 -6.58
C TYR A 93 -7.86 -9.26 -7.01
N GLY A 94 -6.66 -9.02 -6.45
CA GLY A 94 -5.41 -9.62 -6.88
C GLY A 94 -5.17 -11.05 -6.38
N LEU A 95 -5.50 -11.36 -5.11
CA LEU A 95 -5.23 -12.68 -4.54
C LEU A 95 -5.93 -13.85 -5.26
N PRO A 96 -7.22 -13.74 -5.65
CA PRO A 96 -7.87 -14.80 -6.42
C PRO A 96 -7.17 -15.04 -7.77
N LYS A 97 -6.68 -13.98 -8.42
CA LYS A 97 -6.03 -14.05 -9.73
C LYS A 97 -4.70 -14.78 -9.70
N VAL A 98 -3.94 -14.66 -8.60
CA VAL A 98 -2.72 -15.44 -8.39
C VAL A 98 -3.02 -16.92 -8.17
N LYS A 99 -4.10 -17.25 -7.46
CA LYS A 99 -4.48 -18.66 -7.22
C LYS A 99 -4.94 -19.39 -8.48
N GLU A 100 -5.46 -18.66 -9.45
CA GLU A 100 -5.87 -19.19 -10.76
C GLU A 100 -4.67 -19.47 -11.67
N GLU A 101 -3.46 -18.99 -11.34
CA GLU A 101 -2.25 -19.31 -12.08
C GLU A 101 -1.87 -20.77 -11.82
N ARG A 102 -2.09 -21.65 -12.81
CA ARG A 102 -1.51 -23.00 -12.83
C ARG A 102 0.01 -22.87 -12.74
N GLU A 103 0.65 -23.73 -11.95
CA GLU A 103 2.11 -23.91 -11.97
C GLU A 103 2.54 -23.98 -13.45
N GLU A 104 3.43 -23.07 -13.87
CA GLU A 104 4.04 -23.16 -15.20
C GLU A 104 4.54 -24.61 -15.36
N GLU A 105 4.09 -25.29 -16.42
CA GLU A 105 4.51 -26.66 -16.72
C GLU A 105 6.03 -26.70 -16.56
N ARG A 106 6.52 -27.41 -15.53
CA ARG A 106 7.95 -27.65 -15.38
C ARG A 106 8.38 -28.36 -16.65
N ILE A 107 9.07 -27.64 -17.53
CA ILE A 107 9.75 -28.25 -18.67
C ILE A 107 10.86 -29.08 -18.05
N VAL A 108 10.60 -30.37 -17.89
CA VAL A 108 11.62 -31.36 -17.61
C VAL A 108 12.28 -31.63 -18.95
N TRP A 109 13.38 -30.95 -19.22
CA TRP A 109 14.28 -31.30 -20.32
C TRP A 109 15.01 -32.60 -20.01
#